data_AF-A0A8D8JZZ3-F1
#
_entry.id   AF-A0A8D8JZZ3-F1
#
_cell.length_a   1.000
_cell.length_b   1.000
_cell.length_c   1.000
_cell.angle_alpha   90.00
_cell.angle_beta   90.00
_cell.angle_gamma   90.00
#
_symmetry.space_group_name_H-M   'P 1'
#
loop_
_entity.id
_entity.type
_entity.pdbx_description
1 polymer ?
#
loop_
_entity_poly.entity_id
_entity_poly.type
_entity_poly.pdbx_seq_one_letter_code
_entity_poly.pdbx_strand_id
1 'polypeptide(L)'
;MYQQYLNQAVRTLQNLTSDELKDLLNDDDKLDERVDQAVQSLESEKDLLLGENRSLAESNLEKEPKVIELRSRVNDLSEQGRALATSVRQKSDDLKTKSGSTNPDTVLALLQTAAAESEEESEQIVKQFLDNEIAIDVYLDKFMSSRRTMHSRKLKAEKMTELVRSGLSGTASSQQQP
;
A
#
# COMPACT_ATOMS: atom_id res chain seq x y z
N MET A 1 -17.21 48.29 -21.69
CA MET A 1 -16.04 48.55 -20.82
C MET A 1 -15.59 50.00 -20.87
N TYR A 2 -15.42 50.63 -22.04
CA TYR A 2 -14.95 52.02 -22.12
C TYR A 2 -15.95 53.12 -21.70
N GLN A 3 -17.24 52.78 -21.56
CA GLN A 3 -18.31 53.73 -21.25
C GLN A 3 -18.07 54.51 -19.94
N GLN A 4 -17.42 53.90 -18.94
CA GLN A 4 -17.17 54.56 -17.66
C GLN A 4 -16.11 55.67 -17.79
N TYR A 5 -15.02 55.39 -18.49
CA TYR A 5 -13.96 56.37 -18.78
C TYR A 5 -14.45 57.50 -19.69
N LEU A 6 -15.29 57.17 -20.68
CA LEU A 6 -15.96 58.17 -21.52
C LEU A 6 -16.88 59.09 -20.68
N ASN A 7 -17.68 58.52 -19.78
CA ASN A 7 -18.54 59.30 -18.88
C ASN A 7 -17.72 60.18 -17.91
N GLN A 8 -16.56 59.71 -17.46
CA GLN A 8 -15.64 60.48 -16.62
C GLN A 8 -15.04 61.64 -17.42
N ALA A 9 -14.59 61.40 -18.65
CA ALA A 9 -14.09 62.44 -19.55
C ALA A 9 -15.17 63.50 -19.85
N VAL A 10 -16.40 63.09 -20.19
CA VAL A 10 -17.53 64.00 -20.44
C VAL A 10 -17.84 64.86 -19.21
N ARG A 11 -17.79 64.30 -17.99
CA ARG A 11 -17.96 65.09 -16.75
C ARG A 11 -16.85 66.13 -16.55
N THR A 12 -15.61 65.81 -16.93
CA THR A 12 -14.52 66.79 -16.85
C THR A 12 -14.68 67.93 -17.85
N LEU A 13 -15.28 67.64 -19.02
CA LEU A 13 -15.57 68.65 -20.05
C LEU A 13 -16.73 69.59 -19.66
N GLN A 14 -17.71 69.10 -18.90
CA GLN A 14 -18.85 69.89 -18.43
C GLN A 14 -18.45 71.03 -17.47
N ASN A 15 -17.25 70.99 -16.90
CA ASN A 15 -16.73 72.00 -15.99
C ASN A 15 -15.93 73.12 -16.69
N LEU A 16 -15.74 73.03 -18.01
CA LEU A 16 -15.00 74.01 -18.81
C LEU A 16 -15.92 75.12 -19.32
N THR A 17 -15.36 76.32 -19.50
CA THR A 17 -16.06 77.46 -20.09
C THR A 17 -16.15 77.33 -21.62
N SER A 18 -17.04 78.14 -22.24
CA SER A 18 -17.23 78.09 -23.70
C SER A 18 -15.98 78.45 -24.50
N ASP A 19 -15.09 79.27 -23.95
CA ASP A 19 -13.84 79.66 -24.62
C ASP A 19 -12.78 78.56 -24.49
N GLU A 20 -12.70 77.90 -23.34
CA GLU A 20 -11.82 76.74 -23.12
C GLU A 20 -12.25 75.52 -23.95
N LEU A 21 -13.56 75.28 -24.12
CA LEU A 21 -14.08 74.22 -24.99
C LEU A 21 -13.78 74.49 -26.48
N LYS A 22 -13.79 75.76 -26.92
CA LYS A 22 -13.41 76.14 -28.28
C LYS A 22 -11.91 76.00 -28.51
N ASP A 23 -11.10 76.36 -27.52
CA ASP A 23 -9.65 76.16 -27.57
C ASP A 23 -9.32 74.66 -27.67
N LEU A 24 -9.96 73.84 -26.83
CA LEU A 24 -9.80 72.38 -26.85
C LEU A 24 -10.29 71.72 -28.15
N LEU A 25 -11.34 72.25 -28.79
CA LEU A 25 -11.84 71.74 -30.06
C LEU A 25 -10.91 72.07 -31.24
N ASN A 26 -10.09 73.11 -31.12
CA ASN A 26 -9.19 73.57 -32.17
C ASN A 26 -7.73 73.10 -31.98
N ASP A 27 -7.46 72.33 -30.92
CA ASP A 27 -6.13 71.88 -30.52
C ASP A 27 -6.18 70.38 -30.20
N ASP A 28 -5.87 69.55 -31.21
CA ASP A 28 -5.94 68.10 -31.13
C ASP A 28 -4.98 67.54 -30.05
N ASP A 29 -3.83 68.17 -29.82
CA ASP A 29 -2.86 67.74 -28.80
C ASP A 29 -3.44 67.87 -27.38
N LYS A 30 -4.19 68.95 -27.11
CA LYS A 30 -4.88 69.13 -25.82
C LYS A 30 -6.03 68.14 -25.65
N LEU A 31 -6.69 67.75 -26.74
CA LEU A 31 -7.74 66.74 -26.70
C LEU A 31 -7.16 65.36 -26.38
N ASP A 32 -6.03 65.00 -27.00
CA ASP A 32 -5.32 63.75 -26.76
C ASP A 32 -4.82 63.66 -25.30
N GLU A 33 -4.27 64.74 -24.74
CA GLU A 33 -3.86 64.78 -23.32
C GLU A 33 -5.03 64.48 -22.36
N ARG A 34 -6.25 64.92 -22.71
CA ARG A 34 -7.46 64.63 -21.91
C ARG A 34 -7.91 63.18 -22.05
N VAL A 35 -7.73 62.58 -23.23
CA VAL A 35 -7.98 61.15 -23.43
C VAL A 35 -7.00 60.32 -22.61
N ASP A 36 -5.71 60.68 -22.61
CA ASP A 36 -4.67 60.04 -21.80
C ASP A 36 -5.01 60.12 -20.31
N GLN A 37 -5.44 61.28 -19.81
CA GLN A 37 -5.90 61.44 -18.43
C GLN A 37 -7.13 60.57 -18.12
N ALA A 38 -8.05 60.39 -19.07
CA ALA A 38 -9.24 59.55 -18.88
C ALA A 38 -8.91 58.05 -18.83
N VAL A 39 -7.82 57.61 -19.48
CA VAL A 39 -7.38 56.20 -19.48
C VAL A 39 -6.26 55.90 -18.48
N GLN A 40 -5.64 56.91 -17.87
CA GLN A 40 -4.55 56.75 -16.89
C GLN A 40 -4.89 55.79 -15.73
N SER A 41 -6.15 55.76 -15.28
CA SER A 41 -6.59 54.81 -14.24
C SER A 41 -6.56 53.36 -14.72
N LEU A 42 -6.88 53.11 -16.00
CA LEU A 42 -6.76 51.77 -16.60
C LEU A 42 -5.30 51.34 -16.71
N GLU A 43 -4.42 52.27 -17.09
CA GLU A 43 -2.98 52.00 -17.16
C GLU A 43 -2.41 51.66 -15.78
N SER A 44 -2.82 52.42 -14.76
CA SER A 44 -2.42 52.16 -13.37
C SER A 44 -2.92 50.81 -12.87
N GLU A 45 -4.17 50.44 -13.19
CA GLU A 45 -4.73 49.12 -12.85
C GLU A 45 -4.02 47.99 -13.58
N LYS A 46 -3.72 48.17 -14.87
CA LYS A 46 -2.93 47.23 -15.67
C LYS A 46 -1.55 47.01 -15.04
N ASP A 47 -0.85 48.07 -14.66
CA ASP A 47 0.49 47.98 -14.09
C ASP A 47 0.48 47.29 -12.72
N LEU A 48 -0.54 47.56 -11.90
CA LEU A 48 -0.77 46.85 -10.63
C LEU A 48 -0.96 45.35 -10.88
N LEU A 49 -1.86 44.96 -11.79
CA LEU A 49 -2.15 43.57 -12.11
C LEU A 49 -0.93 42.85 -12.72
N LEU A 50 -0.15 43.53 -13.55
CA LEU A 50 1.10 42.99 -14.08
C LEU A 50 2.13 42.77 -12.97
N GLY A 51 2.24 43.70 -12.02
CA GLY A 51 3.08 43.56 -10.83
C GLY A 51 2.67 42.38 -9.96
N GLU A 52 1.38 42.24 -9.68
CA GLU A 52 0.82 41.12 -8.91
C GLU A 52 1.03 39.79 -9.61
N ASN A 53 0.72 39.71 -10.90
CA ASN A 53 0.90 38.50 -11.69
C ASN A 53 2.38 38.07 -11.73
N ARG A 54 3.29 39.04 -11.91
CA ARG A 54 4.73 38.80 -11.89
C ARG A 54 5.20 38.27 -10.53
N SER A 55 4.80 38.91 -9.44
CA SER A 55 5.14 38.47 -8.08
C SER A 55 4.63 37.06 -7.80
N LEU A 56 3.40 36.75 -8.25
CA LEU A 56 2.83 35.41 -8.12
C LEU A 56 3.58 34.38 -8.97
N ALA A 57 3.94 34.72 -10.20
CA ALA A 57 4.71 33.86 -11.09
C ALA A 57 6.10 33.57 -10.51
N GLU A 58 6.80 34.60 -10.01
CA GLU A 58 8.10 34.46 -9.34
C GLU A 58 7.99 33.57 -8.10
N SER A 59 6.98 33.77 -7.25
CA SER A 59 6.74 32.92 -6.07
C SER A 59 6.37 31.47 -6.43
N ASN A 60 5.69 31.24 -7.56
CA ASN A 60 5.38 29.90 -8.03
C ASN A 60 6.63 29.19 -8.56
N LEU A 61 7.46 29.89 -9.34
CA LEU A 61 8.73 29.38 -9.85
C LEU A 61 9.70 29.04 -8.70
N GLU A 62 9.72 29.84 -7.64
CA GLU A 62 10.53 29.56 -6.45
C GLU A 62 10.12 28.27 -5.73
N LYS A 63 8.83 27.92 -5.77
CA LYS A 63 8.29 26.70 -5.12
C LYS A 63 8.49 25.44 -5.97
N GLU A 64 8.61 25.59 -7.29
CA GLU A 64 8.80 24.49 -8.23
C GLU A 64 9.90 23.50 -7.83
N PRO A 65 11.15 23.92 -7.52
CA PRO A 65 12.21 22.97 -7.14
C PRO A 65 11.86 22.15 -5.90
N LYS A 66 11.24 22.78 -4.89
CA LYS A 66 10.82 22.10 -3.67
C LYS A 66 9.70 21.08 -3.94
N VAL A 67 8.77 21.41 -4.83
CA VAL A 67 7.70 20.49 -5.23
C VAL A 67 8.27 19.28 -5.98
N ILE A 68 9.23 19.51 -6.88
CA ILE A 68 9.92 18.44 -7.62
C ILE A 68 10.66 17.52 -6.65
N GLU A 69 11.42 18.08 -5.71
CA GLU A 69 12.15 17.32 -4.69
C GLU A 69 11.21 16.46 -3.84
N LEU A 70 10.15 17.07 -3.28
CA LEU A 70 9.18 16.36 -2.45
C LEU A 70 8.47 15.25 -3.22
N ARG A 71 8.10 15.50 -4.49
CA ARG A 71 7.49 14.49 -5.36
C ARG A 71 8.46 13.34 -5.63
N SER A 72 9.74 13.63 -5.88
CA SER A 72 10.77 12.58 -6.01
C SER A 72 10.89 11.77 -4.73
N ARG A 73 10.94 12.44 -3.57
CA ARG A 73 11.06 11.77 -2.28
C ARG A 73 9.87 10.87 -1.96
N VAL A 74 8.65 11.31 -2.28
CA VAL A 74 7.44 10.49 -2.14
C VAL A 74 7.48 9.27 -3.06
N ASN A 75 7.96 9.42 -4.30
CA ASN A 75 8.13 8.29 -5.22
C ASN A 75 9.12 7.27 -4.69
N ASP A 76 10.30 7.72 -4.22
CA ASP A 76 11.34 6.84 -3.68
C ASP A 76 10.85 6.08 -2.45
N LEU A 77 10.17 6.77 -1.52
CA LEU A 77 9.60 6.15 -0.32
C LEU A 77 8.49 5.17 -0.68
N SER A 78 7.66 5.50 -1.66
CA SER A 78 6.59 4.60 -2.12
C SER A 78 7.17 3.35 -2.77
N GLU A 79 8.26 3.48 -3.52
CA GLU A 79 8.95 2.34 -4.13
C GLU A 79 9.58 1.44 -3.06
N GLN A 80 10.29 2.02 -2.09
CA GLN A 80 10.83 1.28 -0.94
C GLN A 80 9.71 0.57 -0.16
N GLY A 81 8.58 1.25 0.06
CA GLY A 81 7.41 0.66 0.71
C GLY A 81 6.84 -0.53 -0.07
N ARG A 82 6.72 -0.43 -1.40
CA ARG A 82 6.28 -1.53 -2.27
C ARG A 82 7.26 -2.71 -2.24
N ALA A 83 8.56 -2.44 -2.26
CA ALA A 83 9.59 -3.47 -2.18
C ALA A 83 9.54 -4.22 -0.85
N LEU A 84 9.43 -3.48 0.28
CA LEU A 84 9.29 -4.06 1.60
C LEU A 84 8.00 -4.87 1.74
N ALA A 85 6.87 -4.35 1.27
CA ALA A 85 5.59 -5.06 1.29
C ALA A 85 5.66 -6.38 0.49
N THR A 86 6.32 -6.35 -0.67
CA THR A 86 6.56 -7.55 -1.49
C THR A 86 7.44 -8.56 -0.75
N SER A 87 8.52 -8.11 -0.12
CA SER A 87 9.41 -8.98 0.67
C SER A 87 8.69 -9.61 1.87
N VAL A 88 7.86 -8.84 2.58
CA VAL A 88 7.05 -9.35 3.69
C VAL A 88 6.04 -10.39 3.19
N ARG A 89 5.37 -10.12 2.07
CA ARG A 89 4.42 -11.05 1.47
C ARG A 89 5.09 -12.36 1.07
N GLN A 90 6.22 -12.31 0.40
CA GLN A 90 7.02 -13.49 0.05
C GLN A 90 7.41 -14.30 1.29
N LYS A 91 7.95 -13.64 2.32
CA LYS A 91 8.30 -14.32 3.58
C LYS A 91 7.09 -14.93 4.28
N SER A 92 5.95 -14.26 4.23
CA SER A 92 4.68 -14.79 4.78
C SER A 92 4.21 -16.02 4.02
N ASP A 93 4.29 -16.00 2.68
CA ASP A 93 3.91 -17.13 1.84
C ASP A 93 4.88 -18.32 2.05
N ASP A 94 6.18 -18.06 2.16
CA ASP A 94 7.20 -19.06 2.50
C ASP A 94 6.97 -19.67 3.90
N LEU A 95 6.59 -18.86 4.88
CA LEU A 95 6.23 -19.35 6.21
C LEU A 95 4.95 -20.18 6.17
N LYS A 96 3.95 -19.75 5.39
CA LYS A 96 2.68 -20.46 5.26
C LYS A 96 2.86 -21.82 4.55
N THR A 97 3.71 -21.90 3.54
CA THR A 97 4.03 -23.18 2.88
C THR A 97 4.78 -24.12 3.82
N LYS A 98 5.78 -23.63 4.57
CA LYS A 98 6.50 -24.43 5.58
C LYS A 98 5.62 -24.85 6.75
N SER A 99 4.74 -23.97 7.21
CA SER A 99 3.78 -24.27 8.29
C SER A 99 2.66 -25.19 7.81
N GLY A 100 2.27 -25.11 6.53
CA GLY A 100 1.23 -25.95 5.93
C GLY A 100 1.65 -27.41 5.78
N SER A 101 2.92 -27.68 5.46
CA SER A 101 3.46 -29.05 5.42
C SER A 101 3.70 -29.66 6.81
N THR A 102 3.59 -28.86 7.87
CA THR A 102 3.90 -29.25 9.25
C THR A 102 2.72 -28.98 10.20
N ASN A 103 1.49 -28.88 9.68
CA ASN A 103 0.31 -28.81 10.54
C ASN A 103 0.33 -30.04 11.47
N PRO A 104 0.39 -29.85 12.79
CA PRO A 104 0.51 -30.96 13.73
C PRO A 104 -0.67 -31.94 13.63
N ASP A 105 -1.86 -31.50 13.23
CA ASP A 105 -2.99 -32.41 13.01
C ASP A 105 -2.76 -33.32 11.79
N THR A 106 -2.21 -32.77 10.70
CA THR A 106 -1.87 -33.54 9.50
C THR A 106 -0.75 -34.54 9.77
N VAL A 107 0.28 -34.12 10.50
CA VAL A 107 1.39 -35.01 10.88
C VAL A 107 0.90 -36.12 11.82
N LEU A 108 0.00 -35.80 12.75
CA LEU A 108 -0.60 -36.80 13.64
C LEU A 108 -1.43 -37.83 12.86
N ALA A 109 -2.27 -37.38 11.92
CA ALA A 109 -3.05 -38.27 11.07
C ALA A 109 -2.15 -39.21 10.25
N LEU A 110 -1.10 -38.67 9.60
CA LEU A 110 -0.12 -39.48 8.86
C LEU A 110 0.58 -40.51 9.75
N LEU A 111 0.93 -40.12 10.98
CA LEU A 111 1.59 -41.02 11.94
C LEU A 111 0.66 -42.13 12.42
N GLN A 112 -0.63 -41.84 12.61
CA GLN A 112 -1.66 -42.84 12.93
C GLN A 112 -1.86 -43.82 11.78
N THR A 113 -1.94 -43.33 10.54
CA THR A 113 -2.01 -44.18 9.34
C THR A 113 -0.78 -45.08 9.24
N ALA A 114 0.43 -44.54 9.37
CA ALA A 114 1.65 -45.32 9.32
C ALA A 114 1.78 -46.34 10.48
N ALA A 115 1.15 -46.09 11.63
CA ALA A 115 1.08 -47.05 12.73
C ALA A 115 0.12 -48.21 12.39
N ALA A 116 -1.04 -47.90 11.81
CA ALA A 116 -2.03 -48.90 11.37
C ALA A 116 -1.47 -49.78 10.22
N GLU A 117 -0.79 -49.18 9.23
CA GLU A 117 -0.13 -49.92 8.15
C GLU A 117 0.92 -50.90 8.69
N SER A 118 1.75 -50.47 9.66
CA SER A 118 2.72 -51.38 10.29
C SER A 118 2.06 -52.46 11.16
N GLU A 119 0.87 -52.20 11.70
CA GLU A 119 0.09 -53.23 12.41
C GLU A 119 -0.41 -54.29 11.41
N GLU A 120 -0.99 -53.87 10.29
CA GLU A 120 -1.43 -54.76 9.21
C GLU A 120 -0.26 -55.58 8.62
N GLU A 121 0.89 -54.95 8.35
CA GLU A 121 2.11 -55.67 7.93
C GLU A 121 2.52 -56.75 8.94
N SER A 122 2.43 -56.43 10.24
CA SER A 122 2.77 -57.39 11.29
C SER A 122 1.79 -58.57 11.35
N GLU A 123 0.51 -58.33 11.10
CA GLU A 123 -0.52 -59.37 10.99
C GLU A 123 -0.34 -60.22 9.73
N GLN A 124 0.07 -59.61 8.62
CA GLN A 124 0.38 -60.33 7.38
C GLN A 124 1.56 -61.28 7.57
N ILE A 125 2.60 -60.88 8.32
CA ILE A 125 3.73 -61.75 8.68
C ILE A 125 3.25 -62.95 9.52
N VAL A 126 2.32 -62.73 10.46
CA VAL A 126 1.71 -63.83 11.24
C VAL A 126 0.95 -64.78 10.33
N LYS A 127 0.16 -64.24 9.39
CA LYS A 127 -0.60 -65.06 8.44
C LYS A 127 0.32 -65.92 7.56
N GLN A 128 1.38 -65.34 6.99
CA GLN A 128 2.38 -66.09 6.19
C GLN A 128 3.00 -67.24 6.98
N PHE A 129 3.25 -67.05 8.28
CA PHE A 129 3.76 -68.10 9.14
C PHE A 129 2.72 -69.22 9.38
N LEU A 130 1.46 -68.86 9.65
CA LEU A 130 0.37 -69.83 9.86
C LEU A 130 0.04 -70.64 8.59
N ASP A 131 0.19 -70.01 7.43
CA ASP A 131 0.01 -70.64 6.11
C ASP A 131 1.24 -71.48 5.69
N ASN A 132 2.26 -71.60 6.56
CA ASN A 132 3.55 -72.27 6.31
C ASN A 132 4.35 -71.72 5.12
N GLU A 133 4.14 -70.46 4.75
CA GLU A 133 4.88 -69.78 3.66
C GLU A 133 6.30 -69.36 4.09
N ILE A 134 6.51 -69.15 5.39
CA ILE A 134 7.81 -68.75 5.97
C ILE A 134 8.22 -69.66 7.13
N ALA A 135 9.53 -69.91 7.25
CA ALA A 135 10.11 -70.66 8.36
C ALA A 135 10.14 -69.85 9.67
N ILE A 136 10.21 -70.54 10.80
CA ILE A 136 10.15 -69.92 12.14
C ILE A 136 11.25 -68.87 12.37
N ASP A 137 12.47 -69.10 11.89
CA ASP A 137 13.59 -68.16 12.07
C ASP A 137 13.34 -66.85 11.30
N VAL A 138 12.77 -66.95 10.10
CA VAL A 138 12.40 -65.80 9.25
C VAL A 138 11.21 -65.04 9.85
N TYR A 139 10.23 -65.78 10.39
CA TYR A 139 9.10 -65.18 11.09
C TYR A 139 9.56 -64.36 12.29
N LEU A 140 10.39 -64.93 13.16
CA LEU A 140 10.86 -64.24 14.37
C LEU A 140 11.60 -62.94 14.04
N ASP A 141 12.51 -62.95 13.06
CA ASP A 141 13.24 -61.76 12.66
C ASP A 141 12.31 -60.66 12.11
N LYS A 142 11.45 -61.00 11.13
CA LYS A 142 10.52 -60.05 10.50
C LYS A 142 9.48 -59.52 11.48
N PHE A 143 8.84 -60.41 12.25
CA PHE A 143 7.78 -60.05 13.18
C PHE A 143 8.29 -59.14 14.29
N MET A 144 9.46 -59.46 14.88
CA MET A 144 10.03 -58.63 15.96
C MET A 144 10.44 -57.25 15.46
N SER A 145 11.01 -57.16 14.25
CA SER A 145 11.37 -55.89 13.61
C SER A 145 10.12 -55.04 13.30
N SER A 146 9.10 -55.65 12.70
CA SER A 146 7.84 -54.99 12.37
C SER A 146 7.09 -54.52 13.62
N ARG A 147 6.91 -55.38 14.64
CA ARG A 147 6.23 -55.02 15.90
C ARG A 147 6.97 -53.94 16.68
N ARG A 148 8.31 -53.94 16.67
CA ARG A 148 9.10 -52.85 17.27
C ARG A 148 8.78 -51.52 16.61
N THR A 149 8.72 -51.50 15.27
CA THR A 149 8.39 -50.30 14.50
C THR A 149 6.97 -49.84 14.76
N MET A 150 5.99 -50.76 14.73
CA MET A 150 4.59 -50.47 15.04
C MET A 150 4.42 -49.87 16.44
N HIS A 151 4.97 -50.50 17.48
CA HIS A 151 4.86 -49.98 18.85
C HIS A 151 5.53 -48.61 19.00
N SER A 152 6.67 -48.39 18.34
CA SER A 152 7.34 -47.08 18.31
C SER A 152 6.46 -46.01 17.66
N ARG A 153 5.84 -46.31 16.51
CA ARG A 153 4.92 -45.38 15.81
C ARG A 153 3.67 -45.10 16.65
N LYS A 154 3.07 -46.13 17.26
CA LYS A 154 1.89 -46.01 18.13
C LYS A 154 2.17 -45.13 19.35
N LEU A 155 3.28 -45.37 20.04
CA LEU A 155 3.69 -44.55 21.19
C LEU A 155 3.93 -43.09 20.78
N LYS A 156 4.57 -42.86 19.62
CA LYS A 156 4.78 -41.51 19.10
C LYS A 156 3.45 -40.81 18.75
N ALA A 157 2.48 -41.53 18.19
CA ALA A 157 1.15 -41.00 17.89
C ALA A 157 0.38 -40.61 19.16
N GLU A 158 0.42 -41.45 20.19
CA GLU A 158 -0.19 -41.18 21.50
C GLU A 158 0.43 -39.92 22.14
N LYS A 159 1.77 -39.83 22.17
CA LYS A 159 2.46 -38.65 22.69
C LYS A 159 2.23 -37.38 21.88
N MET A 160 2.16 -37.50 20.56
CA MET A 160 1.80 -36.37 19.71
C MET A 160 0.36 -35.90 19.94
N THR A 161 -0.57 -36.83 20.18
CA THR A 161 -1.96 -36.50 20.55
C THR A 161 -2.02 -35.71 21.86
N GLU A 162 -1.26 -36.12 22.87
CA GLU A 162 -1.12 -35.38 24.14
C GLU A 162 -0.57 -33.97 23.91
N LEU A 163 0.49 -33.84 23.09
CA LEU A 163 1.12 -32.56 22.77
C LEU A 163 0.18 -31.61 22.03
N VAL A 164 -0.53 -32.09 21.00
CA VAL A 164 -1.51 -31.30 20.24
C VAL A 164 -2.65 -30.83 21.15
N ARG A 165 -3.19 -31.72 21.97
CA ARG A 165 -4.26 -31.38 22.93
C ARG A 165 -3.79 -30.37 23.98
N SER A 166 -2.56 -30.47 24.46
CA SER A 166 -1.98 -29.53 25.43
C SER A 166 -1.66 -28.16 24.81
N GLY A 167 -1.17 -28.12 23.57
CA GLY A 167 -0.89 -26.90 22.82
C GLY A 167 -2.15 -26.08 22.49
N LEU A 168 -3.27 -26.76 22.22
CA LEU A 168 -4.60 -26.14 22.08
C LEU A 168 -5.12 -25.53 23.40
N SER A 169 -4.65 -25.98 24.56
CA SER A 169 -5.01 -25.39 25.86
C SER A 169 -4.20 -24.15 26.23
N GLY A 170 -2.99 -23.99 25.67
CA GLY A 170 -2.10 -22.86 25.93
C GLY A 170 -2.43 -21.59 25.15
N THR A 171 -3.18 -21.68 24.05
CA THR A 171 -3.60 -20.52 23.23
C THR A 171 -4.93 -19.91 23.67
N ALA A 172 -5.74 -20.64 24.45
CA ALA A 172 -7.01 -20.14 24.97
C ALA A 172 -6.87 -19.15 26.15
N SER A 173 -5.67 -19.05 26.76
CA SER A 173 -5.44 -18.24 27.97
C SER A 173 -4.88 -16.84 27.71
N SER A 174 -4.61 -16.46 26.45
CA SER A 174 -4.09 -15.11 26.09
C SER A 174 -5.13 -14.13 25.53
N GLN A 175 -6.43 -14.48 25.51
CA GLN A 175 -7.53 -13.58 25.14
C GLN A 175 -8.51 -13.41 26.30
N GLN A 176 -8.03 -12.91 27.45
CA GLN A 176 -8.89 -12.27 28.45
C GLN A 176 -8.01 -11.55 29.46
N GLN A 177 -7.80 -10.25 29.26
CA GLN A 177 -7.93 -9.24 30.31
C GLN A 177 -7.81 -7.81 29.71
N PRO A 178 -8.44 -6.82 30.38
CA PRO A 178 -9.05 -5.64 29.77
C PRO A 178 -8.08 -4.53 29.36
#